data_AF-A0A4Y2SE29-F1
#
_entry.id   AF-A0A4Y2SE29-F1
#
_cell.length_a   1.000
_cell.length_b   1.000
_cell.length_c   1.000
_cell.angle_alpha   90.00
_cell.angle_beta   90.00
_cell.angle_gamma   90.00
#
_symmetry.space_group_name_H-M   'P 1'
#
loop_
_entity.id
_entity.type
_entity.pdbx_description
1 polymer ?
#
loop_
_entity_poly.entity_id
_entity_poly.type
_entity_poly.pdbx_seq_one_letter_code
_entity_poly.pdbx_strand_id
1 'polypeptide(L)'
;MSLKSPSGRLARWALQLQEFNLKICYTPGKSNVIADMLSRPFSANQSYTCEIGHFFSADVPAKSSREMRESQLKDDHLRQIIQRFESTHMTVILQIGQEEDI
;
A
#
# COMPACT_ATOMS: atom_id res chain seq x y z
N MET A 1 26.72 -32.33 0.98
CA MET A 1 26.64 -30.99 1.61
C MET A 1 25.28 -30.84 2.25
N SER A 2 25.15 -31.09 3.56
CA SER A 2 23.87 -30.94 4.25
C SER A 2 23.67 -29.47 4.58
N LEU A 3 22.69 -28.83 3.96
CA LEU A 3 22.28 -27.48 4.32
C LEU A 3 21.64 -27.58 5.71
N LYS A 4 22.22 -26.89 6.71
CA LYS A 4 21.59 -26.71 8.03
C LYS A 4 20.16 -26.24 7.76
N SER A 5 19.18 -27.02 8.23
CA SER A 5 17.76 -26.76 8.01
C SER A 5 17.50 -25.26 8.14
N PRO A 6 17.02 -24.56 7.09
CA PRO A 6 16.60 -23.18 7.27
C PRO A 6 15.59 -23.17 8.40
N SER A 7 15.77 -22.30 9.39
CA SER A 7 14.76 -22.05 10.42
C SER A 7 13.41 -21.93 9.71
N GLY A 8 12.32 -22.51 10.25
CA GLY A 8 11.03 -22.56 9.54
C GLY A 8 10.54 -21.21 9.01
N ARG A 9 10.99 -20.10 9.63
CA ARG A 9 10.83 -18.74 9.12
C ARG A 9 11.45 -18.54 7.73
N LEU A 10 12.73 -18.88 7.57
CA LEU A 10 13.45 -18.74 6.30
C LEU A 10 12.86 -19.65 5.22
N ALA A 11 12.47 -20.88 5.57
CA ALA A 11 11.83 -21.80 4.62
C ALA A 11 10.52 -21.23 4.07
N ARG A 12 9.67 -20.66 4.94
CA ARG A 12 8.41 -20.02 4.53
C ARG A 12 8.65 -18.81 3.61
N TRP A 13 9.61 -17.95 3.95
CA TRP A 13 9.94 -16.82 3.09
C TRP A 13 10.57 -17.24 1.76
N ALA A 14 11.41 -18.28 1.75
CA ALA A 14 11.98 -18.80 0.51
C ALA A 14 10.88 -19.31 -0.45
N LEU A 15 9.88 -20.04 0.06
CA LEU A 15 8.75 -20.51 -0.74
C LEU A 15 7.90 -19.37 -1.30
N GLN A 16 7.77 -18.26 -0.57
CA GLN A 16 7.05 -17.08 -1.05
C GLN A 16 7.87 -16.32 -2.10
N LEU A 17 9.18 -16.15 -1.87
CA LEU A 17 10.04 -15.30 -2.70
C LEU A 17 10.50 -16.00 -3.99
N GLN A 18 10.43 -17.34 -4.06
CA GLN A 18 10.90 -18.11 -5.23
C GLN A 18 10.15 -17.80 -6.53
N GLU A 19 8.95 -17.21 -6.45
CA GLU A 19 8.17 -16.81 -7.64
C GLU A 19 8.81 -15.62 -8.38
N PHE A 20 9.69 -14.87 -7.69
CA PHE A 20 10.35 -13.70 -8.21
C PHE A 20 11.82 -13.99 -8.56
N ASN A 21 12.31 -13.42 -9.67
CA ASN A 21 13.72 -13.47 -10.02
C ASN A 21 14.54 -12.45 -9.22
N LEU A 22 14.78 -12.73 -7.94
CA LEU A 22 15.43 -11.81 -7.01
C LEU A 22 16.92 -12.12 -6.84
N LYS A 23 17.72 -11.05 -6.72
CA LYS A 23 19.12 -11.12 -6.29
C LYS A 23 19.24 -10.53 -4.89
N ILE A 24 19.59 -11.37 -3.91
CA ILE A 24 19.79 -10.93 -2.52
C ILE A 24 21.18 -10.30 -2.40
N CYS A 25 21.22 -8.99 -2.10
CA CYS A 25 22.44 -8.22 -1.89
C CYS A 25 22.43 -7.60 -0.49
N TYR A 26 23.60 -7.54 0.17
CA TYR A 26 23.74 -6.80 1.42
C TYR A 26 23.80 -5.29 1.15
N THR A 27 23.01 -4.53 1.90
CA THR A 27 23.06 -3.05 1.89
C THR A 27 23.50 -2.57 3.27
N PRO A 28 24.63 -1.83 3.37
CA PRO A 28 25.05 -1.23 4.62
C PRO A 28 23.99 -0.29 5.20
N GLY A 29 23.86 -0.24 6.54
CA GLY A 29 22.85 0.58 7.21
C GLY A 29 22.92 2.07 6.84
N LYS A 30 24.13 2.62 6.66
CA LYS A 30 24.35 4.02 6.26
C LYS A 30 23.77 4.36 4.88
N SER A 31 23.64 3.37 3.99
CA SER A 31 23.03 3.53 2.66
C SER A 31 21.55 3.11 2.63
N ASN A 32 21.05 2.44 3.68
CA ASN A 32 19.69 1.93 3.76
C ASN A 32 18.70 2.95 4.38
N VAL A 33 18.96 4.25 4.19
CA VAL A 33 18.25 5.35 4.88
C VAL A 33 16.76 5.37 4.52
N ILE A 34 16.43 5.12 3.25
CA ILE A 34 15.03 5.14 2.78
C ILE A 34 14.20 4.05 3.46
N ALA A 35 14.71 2.81 3.47
CA ALA A 35 14.01 1.70 4.12
C ALA A 35 13.91 1.91 5.64
N ASP A 36 14.95 2.45 6.28
CA ASP A 36 14.94 2.79 7.70
C ASP A 36 13.87 3.85 8.01
N MET A 37 13.81 4.94 7.24
CA MET A 37 12.82 6.01 7.39
C MET A 37 11.39 5.48 7.24
N LEU A 38 11.12 4.66 6.22
CA LEU A 38 9.78 4.11 5.97
C LEU A 38 9.37 3.03 6.99
N SER A 39 10.34 2.33 7.60
CA SER A 39 10.05 1.31 8.61
C SER A 39 9.65 1.91 9.97
N ARG A 40 9.94 3.19 10.20
CA ARG A 40 9.61 3.88 11.45
C ARG A 40 8.17 4.38 11.41
N PRO A 41 7.40 4.24 12.50
CA PRO A 41 6.08 4.84 12.58
C PRO A 41 6.20 6.36 12.47
N PHE A 42 5.32 6.98 11.67
CA PHE A 42 5.27 8.43 11.55
C PHE A 42 4.77 9.03 12.88
N SER A 43 5.69 9.53 13.70
CA SER A 43 5.29 10.30 14.87
C SER A 43 4.82 11.67 14.40
N ALA A 44 3.53 11.95 14.53
CA ALA A 44 2.89 13.21 14.13
C ALA A 44 3.52 14.48 14.72
N ASN A 45 4.45 14.34 15.68
CA ASN A 45 5.05 15.43 16.44
C ASN A 45 6.53 15.68 16.09
N GLN A 46 7.07 15.04 15.05
CA GLN A 46 8.49 15.18 14.72
C GLN A 46 8.66 15.58 13.25
N SER A 47 8.93 16.86 13.02
CA SER A 47 9.33 17.39 11.73
C SER A 47 10.74 16.91 11.41
N TYR A 48 10.86 15.74 10.79
CA TYR A 48 12.15 15.28 10.29
C TYR A 48 12.51 16.08 9.04
N THR A 49 13.28 17.15 9.19
CA THR A 49 14.06 17.71 8.07
C THR A 49 15.29 16.84 7.87
N CYS A 50 15.09 15.60 7.40
CA CYS A 50 16.20 14.85 6.82
C CYS A 50 16.53 15.50 5.47
N GLU A 51 17.79 15.54 5.04
CA GLU A 51 18.23 16.19 3.79
C GLU A 51 17.61 15.58 2.50
N ILE A 52 16.89 14.46 2.63
CA ILE A 52 16.05 13.87 1.58
C ILE A 52 14.66 14.56 1.48
N GLY A 53 14.27 15.29 2.53
CA GLY A 53 13.02 16.03 2.65
C GLY A 53 12.87 17.17 1.63
N HIS A 54 13.95 17.59 0.95
CA HIS A 54 13.84 18.58 -0.12
C HIS A 54 13.45 17.96 -1.48
N PHE A 55 13.51 16.63 -1.66
CA PHE A 55 13.12 15.99 -2.92
C PHE A 55 11.66 15.51 -2.92
N PHE A 56 11.14 15.08 -1.76
CA PHE A 56 9.75 14.61 -1.62
C PHE A 56 8.78 15.59 -0.96
N SER A 57 9.27 16.73 -0.45
CA SER A 57 8.40 17.86 -0.09
C SER A 57 8.10 18.75 -1.30
N ALA A 58 8.03 18.16 -2.50
CA ALA A 58 7.40 18.81 -3.63
C ALA A 58 5.91 18.46 -3.58
N ASP A 59 5.13 19.33 -2.95
CA ASP A 59 3.68 19.45 -3.11
C ASP A 59 2.92 18.13 -3.28
N VAL A 60 2.88 17.28 -2.25
CA VAL A 60 1.68 16.45 -2.09
C VAL A 60 0.62 17.45 -1.67
N PRO A 61 -0.28 17.92 -2.56
CA PRO A 61 -1.24 18.91 -2.16
C PRO A 61 -2.12 18.19 -1.16
N ALA A 62 -2.20 18.72 0.06
CA ALA A 62 -3.08 18.21 1.11
C ALA A 62 -4.54 18.48 0.72
N LYS A 63 -5.00 17.85 -0.37
CA LYS A 63 -6.38 17.92 -0.83
C LYS A 63 -7.23 17.18 0.17
N SER A 64 -8.36 17.77 0.52
CA SER A 64 -9.36 17.05 1.33
C SER A 64 -9.84 15.82 0.56
N SER A 65 -10.22 14.76 1.30
CA SER A 65 -10.78 13.54 0.70
C SER A 65 -11.95 13.82 -0.25
N ARG A 66 -12.72 14.88 0.05
CA ARG A 66 -13.80 15.38 -0.79
C ARG A 66 -13.30 15.94 -2.12
N GLU A 67 -12.31 16.83 -2.11
CA GLU A 67 -11.73 17.40 -3.34
C GLU A 67 -11.09 16.35 -4.23
N MET A 68 -10.44 15.35 -3.61
CA MET A 68 -9.90 14.20 -4.33
C MET A 68 -11.00 13.43 -5.04
N ARG A 69 -12.09 13.11 -4.34
CA ARG A 69 -13.26 12.41 -4.92
C ARG A 69 -13.87 13.21 -6.06
N GLU A 70 -14.09 14.51 -5.88
CA GLU A 70 -14.65 15.38 -6.94
C GLU A 70 -13.74 15.44 -8.17
N SER A 71 -12.41 15.41 -7.97
CA SER A 71 -11.44 15.35 -9.07
C SER A 71 -11.46 13.98 -9.78
N GLN A 72 -11.57 12.89 -9.02
CA GLN A 72 -11.63 11.52 -9.57
C GLN A 72 -12.92 11.27 -10.36
N LEU A 73 -14.05 11.85 -9.96
CA LEU A 73 -15.31 11.75 -10.69
C LEU A 73 -15.31 12.55 -12.01
N LYS A 74 -14.42 13.53 -12.17
CA LYS A 74 -14.22 14.24 -13.43
C LYS A 74 -13.40 13.43 -14.44
N ASP A 75 -12.61 12.46 -13.98
CA ASP A 75 -11.85 11.56 -14.83
C ASP A 75 -12.72 10.39 -15.30
N ASP A 76 -12.82 10.15 -16.60
CA ASP A 76 -13.72 9.16 -17.17
C ASP A 76 -13.41 7.72 -16.77
N HIS A 77 -12.13 7.39 -16.60
CA HIS A 77 -11.69 6.04 -16.27
C HIS A 77 -11.90 5.76 -14.78
N LEU A 78 -11.47 6.69 -13.92
CA LEU A 78 -11.68 6.58 -12.47
C LEU A 78 -13.16 6.64 -12.11
N ARG A 79 -13.96 7.46 -12.80
CA ARG A 79 -15.42 7.52 -12.62
C ARG A 79 -16.07 6.16 -12.88
N GLN A 80 -15.69 5.47 -13.97
CA GLN A 80 -16.24 4.14 -14.29
C GLN A 80 -15.91 3.10 -13.22
N ILE A 81 -14.67 3.12 -12.70
CA ILE A 81 -14.25 2.25 -11.61
C ILE A 81 -15.10 2.53 -10.37
N ILE A 82 -15.20 3.80 -9.94
CA ILE A 82 -15.97 4.20 -8.76
C ILE A 82 -17.43 3.76 -8.90
N GLN A 83 -18.07 4.06 -10.04
CA GLN A 83 -19.46 3.66 -10.29
C GLN A 83 -19.64 2.15 -10.27
N ARG A 84 -18.70 1.38 -10.82
CA ARG A 84 -18.79 -0.09 -10.82
C ARG A 84 -18.79 -0.65 -9.40
N PHE A 85 -17.91 -0.16 -8.53
CA PHE A 85 -17.83 -0.64 -7.15
C PHE A 85 -19.02 -0.17 -6.30
N GLU A 86 -19.45 1.09 -6.45
CA GLU A 86 -20.57 1.63 -5.68
C GLU A 86 -21.94 1.06 -6.13
N SER A 87 -22.12 0.80 -7.43
CA SER A 87 -23.34 0.13 -7.94
C SER A 87 -23.44 -1.32 -7.49
N THR A 88 -22.33 -2.05 -7.45
CA THR A 88 -22.29 -3.43 -6.96
C THR A 88 -22.71 -3.51 -5.49
N HIS A 89 -22.34 -2.52 -4.68
CA HIS A 89 -22.73 -2.44 -3.27
C HIS A 89 -24.25 -2.21 -3.08
N MET A 90 -24.90 -1.49 -3.99
CA MET A 90 -26.36 -1.31 -3.96
C MET A 90 -27.13 -2.56 -4.39
N THR A 91 -26.63 -3.32 -5.36
CA THR A 91 -27.26 -4.59 -5.77
C THR A 91 -27.20 -5.64 -4.67
N VAL A 92 -26.07 -5.77 -3.97
CA VAL A 92 -25.91 -6.75 -2.89
C VAL A 92 -26.81 -6.44 -1.68
N ILE A 93 -26.98 -5.16 -1.32
CA ILE A 93 -27.88 -4.78 -0.21
C ILE A 93 -29.36 -5.03 -0.56
N LEU A 94 -29.76 -4.76 -1.81
CA LEU A 94 -31.14 -5.03 -2.25
C LEU A 94 -31.45 -6.53 -2.31
N GLN A 95 -30.46 -7.37 -2.59
CA GLN A 95 -30.66 -8.83 -2.63
C GLN A 95 -30.80 -9.43 -1.22
N ILE A 96 -30.05 -8.92 -0.24
CA ILE A 96 -30.15 -9.36 1.16
C ILE A 96 -31.50 -8.92 1.78
N GLY A 97 -32.08 -7.80 1.31
CA GLY A 97 -33.36 -7.30 1.80
C GLY A 97 -34.62 -7.98 1.24
N GLN A 98 -34.50 -8.93 0.30
CA GLN A 98 -35.65 -9.67 -0.26
C GLN A 98 -35.74 -11.12 0.20
N GLU A 99 -34.77 -11.62 0.95
CA GLU A 99 -34.72 -13.03 1.39
C GLU A 99 -35.26 -13.23 2.82
N GLU A 100 -35.71 -12.15 3.48
CA GLU A 100 -36.25 -12.13 4.85
C GLU A 100 -37.79 -11.98 4.91
N ASP A 101 -38.49 -12.09 3.78
CA ASP A 101 -39.97 -12.06 3.69
C ASP A 101 -40.51 -13.37 3.06
N ILE A 102 -40.24 -14.53 3.69
CA ILE A 102 -41.04 -15.77 3.54
C ILE A 102 -41.15 -16.46 4.90
#